data_AF-A0A4Z2H2D5-F1
#
_entry.id   AF-A0A4Z2H2D5-F1
#
_cell.length_a   1.000
_cell.length_b   1.000
_cell.length_c   1.000
_cell.angle_alpha   90.00
_cell.angle_beta   90.00
_cell.angle_gamma   90.00
#
_symmetry.space_group_name_H-M   'P 1'
#
loop_
_entity.id
_entity.type
_entity.pdbx_description
1 polymer ?
#
loop_
_entity_poly.entity_id
_entity_poly.type
_entity_poly.pdbx_seq_one_letter_code
_entity_poly.pdbx_strand_id
1 'polypeptide(L)'
;MPDVEHLFVGARVVVKSSTDESQFCPGVLGELPSRKNRMRFLVFMDDHKPVYVGLPLLRRVCRPLENPLDDIPDGFHKNFMDGYMKHWPYPPQTQFRVGQTINVELEGVPQSGVVQLMDCSLIQVALSTDANKEWIYRGSPCLEQINTMKDPVELKNDKGQKNTSPS
;
A
#
# COMPACT_ATOMS: atom_id res chain seq x y z
N MET A 1 22.89 -3.32 15.18
CA MET A 1 22.06 -3.57 13.98
C MET A 1 20.73 -4.13 14.47
N PRO A 2 19.57 -3.68 13.98
CA PRO A 2 18.32 -4.38 14.29
C PRO A 2 18.44 -5.82 13.78
N ASP A 3 18.10 -6.79 14.62
CA ASP A 3 18.17 -8.20 14.24
C ASP A 3 17.09 -8.50 13.19
N VAL A 4 17.51 -8.97 12.02
CA VAL A 4 16.59 -9.21 10.88
C VAL A 4 15.54 -10.27 11.24
N GLU A 5 15.86 -11.18 12.16
CA GLU A 5 14.97 -12.24 12.66
C GLU A 5 13.67 -11.71 13.30
N HIS A 6 13.66 -10.42 13.67
CA HIS A 6 12.53 -9.78 14.33
C HIS A 6 11.69 -8.90 13.40
N LEU A 7 12.00 -8.86 12.10
CA LEU A 7 11.23 -8.14 11.08
C LEU A 7 10.27 -9.11 10.39
N PHE A 8 8.99 -8.73 10.36
CA PHE A 8 7.92 -9.49 9.71
C PHE A 8 6.94 -8.53 9.05
N VAL A 9 6.19 -8.99 8.05
CA VAL A 9 5.18 -8.15 7.41
C VAL A 9 4.07 -7.80 8.39
N GLY A 10 3.71 -6.51 8.46
CA GLY A 10 2.84 -5.93 9.48
C GLY A 10 3.61 -5.35 10.67
N ALA A 11 4.92 -5.54 10.78
CA ALA A 11 5.69 -4.95 11.86
C ALA A 11 5.69 -3.42 11.78
N ARG A 12 5.54 -2.78 12.94
CA ARG A 12 5.72 -1.33 13.10
C ARG A 12 7.19 -0.97 12.98
N VAL A 13 7.50 -0.04 12.09
CA VAL A 13 8.87 0.38 11.79
C VAL A 13 8.96 1.89 11.69
N VAL A 14 10.19 2.39 11.74
CA VAL A 14 10.53 3.76 11.37
C VAL A 14 11.61 3.75 10.30
N VAL A 15 11.51 4.68 9.37
CA VAL A 15 12.38 4.83 8.22
C VAL A 15 13.09 6.17 8.31
N LYS A 16 14.42 6.17 8.14
CA LYS A 16 15.21 7.42 8.09
C LYS A 16 14.76 8.25 6.89
N SER A 17 14.40 9.51 7.12
CA SER A 17 13.97 10.41 6.05
C SER A 17 15.10 10.67 5.06
N SER A 18 14.75 10.78 3.77
CA SER A 18 15.67 11.15 2.70
C SER A 18 15.89 12.66 2.58
N THR A 19 14.97 13.47 3.12
CA THR A 19 15.02 14.94 3.07
C THR A 19 15.66 15.53 4.33
N ASP A 20 15.54 14.85 5.46
CA ASP A 20 16.16 15.24 6.73
C ASP A 20 16.73 14.00 7.42
N GLU A 21 18.05 13.85 7.36
CA GLU A 21 18.74 12.71 7.96
C GLU A 21 18.61 12.61 9.48
N SER A 22 18.19 13.68 10.16
CA SER A 22 17.96 13.66 11.60
C SER A 22 16.60 13.07 11.98
N GLN A 23 15.69 12.90 11.00
CA GLN A 23 14.32 12.47 11.23
C GLN A 23 14.08 11.01 10.84
N PHE A 24 13.16 10.39 11.59
CA PHE A 24 12.64 9.06 11.31
C PHE A 24 11.12 9.17 11.18
N CYS A 25 10.59 8.68 10.06
CA CYS A 25 9.17 8.68 9.78
C CYS A 25 8.59 7.28 10.05
N PRO A 26 7.41 7.19 10.68
CA PRO A 26 6.78 5.92 10.99
C PRO A 26 6.15 5.27 9.75
N GLY A 27 6.06 3.93 9.77
CA GLY A 27 5.36 3.15 8.77
C GLY A 27 5.12 1.70 9.20
N VAL A 28 4.54 0.92 8.29
CA VAL A 28 4.30 -0.51 8.45
C VAL A 28 5.07 -1.28 7.39
N LEU A 29 5.75 -2.34 7.81
CA LEU A 29 6.53 -3.18 6.90
C LEU A 29 5.60 -4.02 6.02
N GLY A 30 5.60 -3.79 4.70
CA GLY A 30 4.79 -4.49 3.72
C GLY A 30 5.48 -5.70 3.08
N GLU A 31 6.78 -5.60 2.77
CA GLU A 31 7.52 -6.72 2.16
C GLU A 31 8.89 -6.91 2.79
N LEU A 32 9.26 -8.18 2.99
CA LEU A 32 10.62 -8.56 3.37
C LEU A 32 11.57 -8.56 2.16
N PRO A 33 12.90 -8.43 2.38
CA PRO A 33 13.90 -8.48 1.34
C PRO A 33 13.84 -9.81 0.58
N SER A 34 13.81 -9.71 -0.74
CA SER A 34 13.84 -10.84 -1.65
C SER A 34 14.57 -10.47 -2.94
N ARG A 35 14.92 -11.48 -3.74
CA ARG A 35 15.48 -11.23 -5.08
C ARG A 35 14.54 -10.40 -5.95
N LYS A 36 13.21 -10.54 -5.77
CA LYS A 36 12.20 -9.81 -6.54
C LYS A 36 12.22 -8.31 -6.25
N ASN A 37 12.44 -7.91 -5.00
CA ASN A 37 12.48 -6.49 -4.58
C ASN A 37 13.91 -5.94 -4.40
N ARG A 38 14.91 -6.64 -4.96
CA ARG A 38 16.33 -6.25 -4.93
C ARG A 38 16.86 -6.14 -3.49
N MET A 39 16.46 -7.07 -2.63
CA MET A 39 16.87 -7.12 -1.23
C MET A 39 16.50 -5.86 -0.42
N ARG A 40 15.38 -5.21 -0.76
CA ARG A 40 14.85 -4.04 -0.05
C ARG A 40 13.55 -4.37 0.66
N PHE A 41 13.27 -3.63 1.71
CA PHE A 41 12.02 -3.67 2.46
C PHE A 41 11.02 -2.72 1.81
N LEU A 42 9.79 -3.17 1.54
CA LEU A 42 8.70 -2.26 1.23
C LEU A 42 8.09 -1.78 2.53
N VAL A 43 8.00 -0.46 2.74
CA VAL A 43 7.32 0.14 3.89
C VAL A 43 6.19 1.03 3.38
N PHE A 44 5.01 0.86 3.96
CA PHE A 44 3.90 1.80 3.81
C PHE A 44 4.02 2.84 4.91
N MET A 45 4.38 4.06 4.54
CA MET A 45 4.54 5.17 5.48
C MET A 45 3.18 5.68 5.92
N ASP A 46 3.11 6.23 7.13
CA ASP A 46 1.84 6.72 7.69
C ASP A 46 1.24 7.89 6.90
N ASP A 47 2.08 8.63 6.18
CA ASP A 47 1.69 9.68 5.21
C ASP A 47 1.19 9.12 3.87
N HIS A 48 0.90 7.81 3.83
CA HIS A 48 0.34 7.06 2.70
C HIS A 48 1.34 6.76 1.57
N LYS A 49 2.60 7.16 1.71
CA LYS A 49 3.61 6.93 0.67
C LYS A 49 4.25 5.54 0.82
N PRO A 50 4.30 4.72 -0.25
CA PRO A 50 5.07 3.50 -0.24
C PRO A 50 6.54 3.76 -0.57
N VAL A 51 7.46 3.17 0.18
CA VAL A 51 8.91 3.33 -0.05
C VAL A 51 9.64 2.00 0.01
N TYR A 52 10.61 1.81 -0.89
CA TYR A 52 11.60 0.73 -0.77
C TYR A 52 12.84 1.25 -0.06
N VAL A 53 13.23 0.61 1.04
CA VAL A 53 14.42 1.00 1.83
C VAL A 53 15.34 -0.18 2.15
N GLY A 54 16.61 0.10 2.34
CA GLY A 54 17.59 -0.88 2.83
C GLY A 54 17.60 -0.96 4.35
N LEU A 55 18.14 -2.06 4.89
CA LEU A 55 18.27 -2.28 6.34
C LEU A 55 18.92 -1.11 7.11
N PRO A 56 19.96 -0.42 6.60
CA PRO A 56 20.59 0.69 7.33
C PRO A 56 19.65 1.88 7.61
N LEU A 57 18.60 2.03 6.82
CA LEU A 57 17.62 3.12 6.92
C LEU A 57 16.36 2.71 7.69
N LEU A 58 16.24 1.42 8.07
CA LEU A 58 15.06 0.85 8.71
C LEU A 58 15.36 0.51 10.16
N ARG A 59 14.44 0.86 11.07
CA ARG A 59 14.48 0.42 12.47
C ARG A 59 13.11 -0.11 12.88
N ARG A 60 13.08 -1.19 13.65
CA ARG A 60 11.85 -1.72 14.26
C ARG A 60 11.48 -0.87 15.48
N VAL A 61 10.18 -0.63 15.69
CA VAL A 61 9.69 -0.05 16.95
C VAL A 61 9.89 -1.07 18.08
N CYS A 62 10.41 -0.63 19.22
CA CYS A 62 10.85 -1.53 20.28
C CYS A 62 9.70 -2.20 21.04
N ARG A 63 8.61 -1.47 21.28
CA ARG A 63 7.43 -1.92 22.02
C ARG A 63 6.18 -1.47 21.25
N PRO A 64 5.86 -2.10 20.11
CA PRO A 64 4.61 -1.80 19.43
C PRO A 64 3.42 -2.24 20.29
N LEU A 65 2.23 -1.72 19.97
CA LEU A 65 0.97 -2.27 20.48
C LEU A 65 0.81 -3.73 20.03
N GLU A 66 -0.06 -4.47 20.70
CA GLU A 66 -0.33 -5.89 20.39
C GLU A 66 -0.74 -6.06 18.92
N ASN A 67 -1.64 -5.20 18.45
CA ASN A 67 -1.85 -4.97 17.03
C ASN A 67 -1.09 -3.72 16.58
N PRO A 68 -0.04 -3.84 15.75
CA PRO A 68 0.72 -2.70 15.24
C PRO A 68 -0.12 -1.63 14.52
N LEU A 69 -1.28 -2.00 13.96
CA LEU A 69 -2.16 -1.08 13.24
C LEU A 69 -3.00 -0.19 14.17
N ASP A 70 -3.10 -0.51 15.46
CA ASP A 70 -3.85 0.29 16.42
C ASP A 70 -3.17 1.65 16.71
N ASP A 71 -1.87 1.77 16.42
CA ASP A 71 -1.08 3.00 16.52
C ASP A 71 -1.32 3.96 15.35
N ILE A 72 -2.05 3.53 14.32
CA ILE A 72 -2.36 4.33 13.13
C ILE A 72 -3.71 5.03 13.36
N PRO A 73 -3.83 6.35 13.08
CA PRO A 73 -5.10 7.06 13.13
C PRO A 73 -6.15 6.41 12.23
N ASP A 74 -7.41 6.40 12.70
CA ASP A 74 -8.52 5.90 11.90
C ASP A 74 -8.68 6.71 10.61
N GLY A 75 -8.82 6.03 9.48
CA GLY A 75 -8.92 6.66 8.17
C GLY A 75 -8.46 5.75 7.05
N PHE A 76 -8.17 6.35 5.90
CA PHE A 76 -7.83 5.64 4.67
C PHE A 76 -6.62 4.71 4.84
N HIS A 77 -5.56 5.17 5.50
CA HIS A 77 -4.34 4.38 5.67
C HIS A 77 -4.55 3.11 6.48
N LYS A 78 -5.20 3.24 7.65
CA LYS A 78 -5.50 2.11 8.52
C LYS A 78 -6.36 1.08 7.81
N ASN A 79 -7.41 1.54 7.12
CA ASN A 79 -8.28 0.68 6.30
C ASN A 79 -7.52 -0.04 5.18
N PHE A 80 -6.60 0.67 4.50
CA PHE A 80 -5.72 0.06 3.51
C PHE A 80 -4.83 -1.02 4.13
N MET A 81 -4.20 -0.73 5.26
CA MET A 81 -3.32 -1.69 5.95
C MET A 81 -4.08 -2.91 6.47
N ASP A 82 -5.27 -2.74 7.05
CA ASP A 82 -6.15 -3.85 7.45
C ASP A 82 -6.50 -4.74 6.27
N GLY A 83 -6.87 -4.11 5.13
CA GLY A 83 -7.14 -4.83 3.89
C GLY A 83 -5.91 -5.57 3.36
N TYR A 84 -4.73 -4.93 3.42
CA TYR A 84 -3.47 -5.53 3.00
C TYR A 84 -3.13 -6.77 3.85
N MET A 85 -3.21 -6.64 5.17
CA MET A 85 -2.87 -7.71 6.12
C MET A 85 -3.80 -8.92 5.98
N LYS A 86 -5.10 -8.72 5.68
CA LYS A 86 -6.06 -9.80 5.43
C LYS A 86 -5.70 -10.67 4.21
N HIS A 87 -5.03 -10.09 3.20
CA HIS A 87 -4.67 -10.80 1.97
C HIS A 87 -3.20 -11.26 1.95
N TRP A 88 -2.42 -10.94 2.98
CA TRP A 88 -1.05 -11.43 3.11
C TRP A 88 -1.04 -12.96 3.25
N PRO A 89 -0.16 -13.71 2.55
CA PRO A 89 1.02 -13.26 1.79
C PRO A 89 0.82 -13.02 0.28
N TYR A 90 -0.42 -12.97 -0.20
CA TYR A 90 -0.74 -12.85 -1.63
C TYR A 90 -1.69 -11.67 -1.90
N PRO A 91 -1.29 -10.42 -1.56
CA PRO A 91 -2.14 -9.26 -1.81
C PRO A 91 -2.36 -9.08 -3.33
N PRO A 92 -3.61 -8.78 -3.77
CA PRO A 92 -3.90 -8.56 -5.18
C PRO A 92 -3.12 -7.34 -5.70
N GLN A 93 -2.53 -7.47 -6.88
CA GLN A 93 -1.81 -6.40 -7.56
C GLN A 93 -2.17 -6.39 -9.05
N THR A 94 -2.35 -5.20 -9.61
CA THR A 94 -2.58 -5.03 -11.04
C THR A 94 -1.27 -4.95 -11.80
N GLN A 95 -1.24 -5.52 -13.00
CA GLN A 95 -0.11 -5.37 -13.91
C GLN A 95 -0.25 -4.08 -14.70
N PHE A 96 0.86 -3.34 -14.80
CA PHE A 96 0.95 -2.10 -15.56
C PHE A 96 2.07 -2.19 -16.58
N ARG A 97 2.04 -1.29 -17.57
CA ARG A 97 3.13 -1.10 -18.54
C ARG A 97 3.63 0.34 -18.49
N VAL A 98 4.91 0.55 -18.68
CA VAL A 98 5.45 1.91 -18.87
C VAL A 98 4.80 2.54 -20.12
N GLY A 99 4.42 3.81 -20.01
CA GLY A 99 3.65 4.55 -21.01
C GLY A 99 2.13 4.36 -20.92
N GLN A 100 1.64 3.49 -20.03
CA GLN A 100 0.20 3.30 -19.82
C GLN A 100 -0.40 4.51 -19.10
N THR A 101 -1.48 5.06 -19.64
CA THR A 101 -2.33 6.04 -18.94
C THR A 101 -3.21 5.33 -17.92
N ILE A 102 -3.27 5.87 -16.72
CA ILE A 102 -4.07 5.36 -15.59
C ILE A 102 -4.78 6.51 -14.89
N ASN A 103 -5.90 6.22 -14.23
CA ASN A 103 -6.55 7.15 -13.31
C ASN A 103 -6.26 6.74 -11.87
N VAL A 104 -5.95 7.72 -11.04
CA VAL A 104 -5.62 7.57 -9.63
C VAL A 104 -6.40 8.59 -8.81
N GLU A 105 -6.94 8.17 -7.67
CA GLU A 105 -7.56 9.06 -6.70
C GLU A 105 -6.56 9.41 -5.60
N LEU A 106 -6.03 10.63 -5.63
CA LEU A 106 -5.07 11.12 -4.64
C LEU A 106 -5.71 12.22 -3.81
N GLU A 107 -5.67 12.09 -2.49
CA GLU A 107 -6.29 13.03 -1.55
C GLU A 107 -7.79 13.29 -1.84
N GLY A 108 -8.49 12.26 -2.35
CA GLY A 108 -9.90 12.34 -2.73
C GLY A 108 -10.17 13.01 -4.08
N VAL A 109 -9.12 13.40 -4.82
CA VAL A 109 -9.24 14.03 -6.14
C VAL A 109 -8.85 13.03 -7.23
N PRO A 110 -9.74 12.74 -8.21
CA PRO A 110 -9.40 11.91 -9.34
C PRO A 110 -8.44 12.64 -10.28
N GLN A 111 -7.33 12.00 -10.60
CA GLN A 111 -6.27 12.53 -11.45
C GLN A 111 -5.87 11.49 -12.50
N SER A 112 -5.57 11.96 -13.71
CA SER A 112 -4.99 11.09 -14.75
C SER A 112 -3.47 11.22 -14.74
N GLY A 113 -2.78 10.10 -14.97
CA GLY A 113 -1.33 10.07 -15.04
C GLY A 113 -0.80 8.99 -15.95
N VAL A 114 0.49 9.06 -16.26
CA VAL A 114 1.19 8.09 -17.11
C VAL A 114 2.22 7.34 -16.28
N VAL A 115 2.20 6.01 -16.36
CA VAL A 115 3.20 5.16 -15.71
C VAL A 115 4.56 5.39 -16.37
N GLN A 116 5.52 5.91 -15.61
CA GLN A 116 6.86 6.23 -16.10
C GLN A 116 7.86 5.10 -15.79
N LEU A 117 7.81 4.55 -14.58
CA LEU A 117 8.73 3.52 -14.12
C LEU A 117 7.97 2.43 -13.38
N MET A 118 8.58 1.25 -13.37
CA MET A 118 8.16 0.14 -12.52
C MET A 118 9.33 -0.27 -11.64
N ASP A 119 9.08 -0.38 -10.35
CA ASP A 119 10.04 -0.91 -9.38
C ASP A 119 9.34 -1.95 -8.51
N CYS A 120 9.45 -3.21 -8.92
CA CYS A 120 8.93 -4.35 -8.17
C CYS A 120 7.42 -4.22 -7.93
N SER A 121 6.97 -4.02 -6.69
CA SER A 121 5.56 -3.81 -6.35
C SER A 121 5.06 -2.38 -6.51
N LEU A 122 5.94 -1.44 -6.86
CA LEU A 122 5.63 -0.02 -7.02
C LEU A 122 5.66 0.39 -8.50
N ILE A 123 4.86 1.40 -8.82
CA ILE A 123 4.90 2.13 -10.08
C ILE A 123 5.15 3.60 -9.79
N GLN A 124 5.91 4.27 -10.64
CA GLN A 124 6.03 5.72 -10.62
C GLN A 124 5.08 6.29 -11.66
N VAL A 125 4.23 7.23 -11.26
CA VAL A 125 3.19 7.84 -12.08
C VAL A 125 3.49 9.32 -12.20
N ALA A 126 3.60 9.83 -13.43
CA ALA A 126 3.64 11.26 -13.68
C ALA A 126 2.20 11.78 -13.80
N LEU A 127 1.80 12.65 -12.88
CA LEU A 127 0.46 13.24 -12.85
C LEU A 127 0.33 14.33 -13.91
N SER A 128 -0.82 14.40 -14.57
CA SER A 128 -1.06 15.35 -15.66
C SER A 128 -1.23 16.80 -15.19
N THR A 129 -1.60 16.98 -13.91
CA THR A 129 -1.92 18.27 -13.29
C THR A 129 -0.67 19.09 -12.97
N ASP A 130 0.34 18.47 -12.32
CA ASP A 130 1.44 19.23 -11.71
C ASP A 130 2.85 18.75 -12.12
N ALA A 131 2.97 17.86 -13.11
CA ALA A 131 4.23 17.20 -13.51
C ALA A 131 4.97 16.46 -12.37
N ASN A 132 4.38 16.40 -11.18
CA ASN A 132 4.86 15.65 -10.03
C ASN A 132 4.83 14.15 -10.31
N LYS A 133 5.83 13.45 -9.76
CA LYS A 133 5.99 12.00 -9.91
C LYS A 133 5.74 11.33 -8.57
N GLU A 134 4.72 10.51 -8.52
CA GLU A 134 4.34 9.80 -7.29
C GLU A 134 4.62 8.30 -7.42
N TRP A 135 5.15 7.71 -6.34
CA TRP A 135 5.28 6.26 -6.23
C TRP A 135 4.00 5.67 -5.64
N ILE A 136 3.40 4.71 -6.34
CA ILE A 136 2.14 4.09 -5.96
C ILE A 136 2.32 2.58 -5.89
N TYR A 137 1.73 1.96 -4.87
CA TYR A 137 1.67 0.50 -4.75
C TYR A 137 0.65 -0.08 -5.74
N ARG A 138 1.03 -1.12 -6.50
CA ARG A 138 0.19 -1.69 -7.58
C ARG A 138 -1.12 -2.34 -7.13
N GLY A 139 -1.28 -2.58 -5.83
CA GLY A 139 -2.53 -3.03 -5.22
C GLY A 139 -3.25 -1.94 -4.44
N SER A 140 -2.87 -0.67 -4.63
CA SER A 140 -3.47 0.45 -3.91
C SER A 140 -4.92 0.67 -4.33
N PRO A 141 -5.86 0.89 -3.39
CA PRO A 141 -7.25 1.21 -3.71
C PRO A 141 -7.41 2.55 -4.42
N CYS A 142 -6.38 3.42 -4.41
CA CYS A 142 -6.39 4.65 -5.19
C CYS A 142 -6.36 4.42 -6.71
N LEU A 143 -5.97 3.22 -7.16
CA LEU A 143 -5.95 2.86 -8.57
C LEU A 143 -7.36 2.47 -9.01
N GLU A 144 -7.90 3.13 -10.03
CA GLU A 144 -9.24 2.84 -10.56
C GLU A 144 -9.41 1.34 -10.87
N GLN A 145 -8.41 0.71 -11.47
CA GLN A 145 -8.43 -0.71 -11.81
C GLN A 145 -8.57 -1.61 -10.57
N ILE A 146 -8.09 -1.19 -9.41
CA ILE A 146 -8.24 -1.92 -8.14
C ILE A 146 -9.59 -1.60 -7.50
N ASN A 147 -10.03 -0.34 -7.56
CA ASN A 147 -11.31 0.08 -7.00
C ASN A 147 -12.48 -0.62 -7.72
N THR A 148 -12.48 -0.61 -9.06
CA THR A 148 -13.49 -1.29 -9.88
C THR A 148 -13.48 -2.82 -9.72
N MET A 149 -12.36 -3.42 -9.27
CA MET A 149 -12.30 -4.86 -8.96
C MET A 149 -12.94 -5.23 -7.61
N LYS A 150 -13.17 -4.28 -6.71
CA LYS A 150 -13.89 -4.52 -5.45
C LYS A 150 -15.42 -4.55 -5.65
N ASP A 151 -15.92 -3.87 -6.68
CA ASP A 151 -17.36 -3.74 -6.96
C ASP A 151 -18.10 -4.93 -7.63
N PRO A 152 -17.50 -6.00 -8.21
CA PRO A 152 -18.30 -7.08 -8.80
C PRO A 152 -18.77 -8.15 -7.81
N VAL A 153 -18.28 -8.16 -6.55
CA VAL A 153 -18.53 -9.27 -5.61
C VAL A 153 -19.61 -8.94 -4.57
N GLU A 154 -19.84 -7.67 -4.23
CA GLU A 154 -20.86 -7.30 -3.23
C GLU A 154 -22.29 -7.20 -3.80
N LEU A 155 -22.46 -7.09 -5.13
CA LEU A 155 -23.77 -6.99 -5.78
C LEU A 155 -24.49 -8.34 -6.00
N LYS A 156 -23.91 -9.48 -5.62
CA LYS A 156 -24.54 -10.81 -5.79
C LYS A 156 -25.16 -11.40 -4.52
N ASN A 157 -24.99 -10.77 -3.35
CA ASN A 157 -25.56 -11.29 -2.10
C ASN A 157 -26.89 -10.63 -1.68
N ASP A 158 -27.49 -9.76 -2.51
CA ASP A 158 -28.75 -9.07 -2.16
C ASP A 158 -29.90 -9.26 -3.19
N LYS A 159 -29.92 -10.40 -3.90
CA LYS A 159 -31.07 -10.82 -4.73
C LYS A 159 -31.60 -12.22 -4.39
N GLY A 160 -31.39 -12.66 -3.15
CA GLY A 160 -31.76 -13.99 -2.66
C GLY A 160 -32.81 -14.01 -1.57
N GLN A 161 -33.70 -13.02 -1.45
CA GLN A 161 -34.86 -13.14 -0.56
C GLN A 161 -36.00 -12.21 -0.98
N LYS A 162 -36.77 -12.64 -1.98
CA LYS A 162 -38.18 -12.26 -2.11
C LYS A 162 -38.91 -13.34 -2.91
N ASN A 163 -39.97 -13.86 -2.29
CA ASN A 163 -41.03 -14.71 -2.83
C ASN A 163 -40.63 -16.20 -2.84
N THR A 164 -41.30 -17.10 -2.12
CA THR A 164 -42.74 -17.35 -2.14
C THR A 164 -43.21 -18.10 -0.88
N SER A 165 -44.31 -17.66 -0.28
CA SER A 165 -45.25 -18.58 0.37
C SER A 165 -46.67 -18.13 0.02
N PRO A 166 -47.45 -18.98 -0.66
CA PRO A 166 -48.86 -19.03 -0.34
C PRO A 166 -49.35 -20.45 -0.11
N SER A 167 -50.25 -20.54 0.88
CA SER A 167 -51.13 -21.65 1.27
C SER A 167 -50.58 -22.62 2.30
#